data_AF-A0A645EY96-F1
#
_entry.id   AF-A0A645EY96-F1
#
_cell.length_a   1.000
_cell.length_b   1.000
_cell.length_c   1.000
_cell.angle_alpha   90.00
_cell.angle_beta   90.00
_cell.angle_gamma   90.00
#
_symmetry.space_group_name_H-M   'P 1'
#
loop_
_entity.id
_entity.type
_entity.pdbx_description
1 polymer ?
#
loop_
_entity_poly.entity_id
_entity_poly.type
_entity_poly.pdbx_seq_one_letter_code
_entity_poly.pdbx_strand_id
1 'polypeptide(L)'
;MIDFDNAIKVAYEFYKKHPKETLIVITADHETGGIGLGTGSMDLNLKALQYQKISQEYLSVTINKLRKEKNHKVSWEEVKALLADKMGLWKELPVSWEQEKKLRDEYENSFVKNVQAFEKTEYAISEPLAARAKEVVNEIAHVAWASGNHSAGYVPVFAIGAGAELFNGKMDNIEIPKRIAKAGGYK
;
A
#
# COMPACT_ATOMS: atom_id res chain seq x y z
N MET A 1 -5.14 3.55 -3.54
CA MET A 1 -5.97 4.68 -3.05
C MET A 1 -6.22 5.73 -4.11
N ILE A 2 -5.18 6.35 -4.70
CA ILE A 2 -5.35 7.39 -5.75
C ILE A 2 -6.15 6.87 -6.94
N ASP A 3 -5.89 5.65 -7.42
CA ASP A 3 -6.64 5.09 -8.55
C ASP A 3 -8.12 4.88 -8.25
N PHE A 4 -8.44 4.47 -7.01
CA PHE A 4 -9.83 4.29 -6.59
C PHE A 4 -10.55 5.64 -6.43
N ASP A 5 -9.87 6.66 -5.90
CA ASP A 5 -10.40 8.03 -5.84
C ASP A 5 -10.67 8.59 -7.26
N ASN A 6 -9.76 8.33 -8.21
CA ASN A 6 -9.98 8.68 -9.61
C ASN A 6 -11.19 7.95 -10.22
N ALA A 7 -11.41 6.68 -9.87
CA ALA A 7 -12.61 5.95 -10.28
C ALA A 7 -13.89 6.52 -9.65
N ILE A 8 -13.85 6.86 -8.37
CA ILE A 8 -14.95 7.53 -7.66
C ILE A 8 -15.28 8.86 -8.35
N LYS A 9 -14.27 9.63 -8.77
CA LYS A 9 -14.48 10.88 -9.51
C LYS A 9 -15.30 10.68 -10.78
N VAL A 10 -15.10 9.59 -11.52
CA VAL A 10 -15.91 9.27 -12.71
C VAL A 10 -17.38 9.04 -12.32
N ALA A 11 -17.63 8.23 -11.30
CA ALA A 11 -18.98 7.99 -10.79
C ALA A 11 -19.63 9.29 -10.28
N TYR A 12 -18.87 10.13 -9.58
CA TYR A 12 -19.33 11.40 -9.04
C TYR A 12 -19.70 12.41 -10.13
N GLU A 13 -18.94 12.49 -11.23
CA GLU A 13 -19.30 13.33 -12.37
C GLU A 13 -20.56 12.84 -13.10
N PHE A 14 -20.85 11.53 -13.07
CA PHE A 14 -22.14 11.00 -13.52
C PHE A 14 -23.28 11.44 -12.58
N TYR A 15 -23.09 11.27 -11.26
CA TYR A 15 -24.05 11.72 -10.26
C TYR A 15 -24.40 13.21 -10.39
N LYS A 16 -23.42 14.09 -10.66
CA LYS A 16 -23.65 15.53 -10.86
C LYS A 16 -24.60 15.84 -12.02
N LYS A 17 -24.65 15.00 -13.05
CA LYS A 17 -25.57 15.14 -14.19
C LYS A 17 -26.95 14.55 -13.90
N HIS A 18 -27.02 13.56 -13.01
CA HIS A 18 -28.21 12.76 -12.70
C HIS A 18 -28.51 12.68 -11.18
N PRO A 19 -28.56 13.82 -10.45
CA PRO A 19 -28.49 13.80 -8.98
C PRO A 19 -29.74 13.24 -8.30
N LYS A 20 -30.88 13.22 -9.00
CA LYS A 20 -32.17 12.75 -8.46
C LYS A 20 -32.43 11.26 -8.69
N GLU A 21 -31.65 10.61 -9.56
CA GLU A 21 -31.86 9.22 -9.98
C GLU A 21 -30.61 8.34 -9.78
N THR A 22 -29.55 8.92 -9.22
CA THR A 22 -28.29 8.21 -8.97
C THR A 22 -28.06 8.06 -7.48
N LEU A 23 -27.72 6.85 -7.05
CA LEU A 23 -27.16 6.53 -5.74
C LEU A 23 -25.72 6.05 -5.92
N ILE A 24 -24.78 6.64 -5.19
CA ILE A 24 -23.42 6.13 -5.06
C ILE A 24 -23.22 5.66 -3.63
N VAL A 25 -22.76 4.41 -3.45
CA VAL A 25 -22.34 3.85 -2.17
C VAL A 25 -20.89 3.40 -2.30
N ILE A 26 -20.02 3.86 -1.40
CA ILE A 26 -18.60 3.53 -1.34
C ILE A 26 -18.31 2.93 0.03
N THR A 27 -17.69 1.75 0.05
CA THR A 27 -17.27 1.07 1.26
C THR A 27 -16.08 0.17 0.94
N ALA A 28 -15.47 -0.41 1.97
CA ALA A 28 -14.57 -1.55 1.84
C ALA A 28 -15.27 -2.83 2.31
N ASP A 29 -14.72 -3.99 1.94
CA ASP A 29 -15.10 -5.31 2.44
C ASP A 29 -14.51 -5.57 3.84
N HIS A 30 -13.26 -5.15 4.07
CA HIS A 30 -12.58 -5.17 5.36
C HIS A 30 -11.37 -4.21 5.39
N GLU A 31 -10.81 -3.97 6.59
CA GLU A 31 -9.47 -3.36 6.72
C GLU A 31 -8.39 -4.43 6.49
N THR A 32 -7.19 -4.03 6.05
CA THR A 32 -6.07 -4.96 5.87
C THR A 32 -4.80 -4.41 6.47
N GLY A 33 -4.15 -5.23 7.28
CA GLY A 33 -2.81 -5.00 7.83
C GLY A 33 -2.77 -4.19 9.13
N GLY A 34 -3.88 -3.57 9.56
CA GLY A 34 -3.92 -2.73 10.75
C GLY A 34 -2.95 -1.56 10.63
N ILE A 35 -3.14 -0.74 9.59
CA ILE A 35 -2.22 0.38 9.33
C ILE A 35 -2.26 1.41 10.46
N GLY A 36 -1.08 1.72 11.00
CA GLY A 36 -0.85 2.80 11.96
C GLY A 36 -0.25 4.02 11.26
N LEU A 37 -0.85 5.19 11.49
CA LEU A 37 -0.29 6.49 11.09
C LEU A 37 0.40 7.11 12.30
N GLY A 38 1.72 7.22 12.25
CA GLY A 38 2.56 7.60 13.38
C GLY A 38 3.18 6.39 14.08
N THR A 39 4.47 6.49 14.38
CA THR A 39 5.27 5.41 15.00
C THR A 39 5.95 5.86 16.29
N GLY A 40 5.34 6.84 16.98
CA GLY A 40 5.82 7.40 18.25
C GLY A 40 6.16 8.90 18.17
N SER A 41 6.38 9.44 16.98
CA SER A 41 6.43 10.88 16.72
C SER A 41 5.03 11.43 16.42
N MET A 42 4.79 12.71 16.69
CA MET A 42 3.52 13.39 16.36
C MET A 42 3.45 13.86 14.89
N ASP A 43 4.55 13.71 14.15
CA ASP A 43 4.65 14.15 12.77
C ASP A 43 4.34 13.01 11.81
N LEU A 44 3.57 13.29 10.76
CA LEU A 44 3.35 12.37 9.64
C LEU A 44 4.22 12.79 8.46
N ASN A 45 4.81 11.81 7.78
CA ASN A 45 5.61 12.05 6.57
C ASN A 45 5.10 11.26 5.37
N LEU A 46 3.77 11.23 5.19
CA LEU A 46 3.13 10.44 4.13
C LEU A 46 3.55 10.85 2.70
N LYS A 47 4.04 12.08 2.52
CA LYS A 47 4.61 12.53 1.24
C LYS A 47 5.84 11.71 0.82
N ALA A 48 6.52 11.05 1.74
CA ALA A 48 7.63 10.16 1.41
C ALA A 48 7.19 9.00 0.49
N LEU A 49 5.97 8.51 0.66
CA LEU A 49 5.43 7.37 -0.11
C LEU A 49 5.35 7.65 -1.61
N GLN A 50 5.26 8.93 -2.03
CA GLN A 50 5.16 9.29 -3.46
C GLN A 50 6.43 8.96 -4.26
N TYR A 51 7.57 8.77 -3.58
CA TYR A 51 8.86 8.51 -4.24
C TYR A 51 9.10 7.01 -4.48
N GLN A 52 8.25 6.13 -3.94
CA GLN A 52 8.22 4.73 -4.31
C GLN A 52 7.57 4.56 -5.68
N LYS A 53 8.38 4.32 -6.72
CA LYS A 53 7.92 4.23 -8.12
C LYS A 53 7.36 2.86 -8.48
N ILE A 54 7.70 1.82 -7.71
CA ILE A 54 7.29 0.43 -7.96
C ILE A 54 6.91 -0.26 -6.65
N SER A 55 6.09 -1.33 -6.72
CA SER A 55 5.74 -2.13 -5.54
C SER A 55 6.90 -3.01 -5.07
N GLN A 56 6.77 -3.58 -3.88
CA GLN A 56 7.75 -4.54 -3.33
C GLN A 56 7.93 -5.76 -4.25
N GLU A 57 6.85 -6.24 -4.87
CA GLU A 57 6.86 -7.39 -5.78
C GLU A 57 7.63 -7.04 -7.06
N TYR A 58 7.37 -5.88 -7.66
CA TYR A 58 8.11 -5.41 -8.83
C TYR A 58 9.57 -5.09 -8.51
N LEU A 59 9.86 -4.58 -7.31
CA LEU A 59 11.24 -4.41 -6.85
C LEU A 59 11.94 -5.76 -6.71
N SER A 60 11.27 -6.78 -6.16
CA SER A 60 11.79 -8.15 -6.07
C SER A 60 12.13 -8.72 -7.46
N VAL A 61 11.24 -8.53 -8.44
CA VAL A 61 11.49 -8.91 -9.84
C VAL A 61 12.71 -8.17 -10.40
N THR A 62 12.82 -6.87 -10.13
CA THR A 62 13.91 -6.03 -10.64
C THR A 62 15.26 -6.41 -10.04
N ILE A 63 15.32 -6.68 -8.73
CA ILE A 63 16.53 -7.16 -8.05
C ILE A 63 16.96 -8.52 -8.61
N ASN A 64 16.03 -9.44 -8.80
CA ASN A 64 16.33 -10.76 -9.38
C ASN A 64 16.84 -10.66 -10.81
N LYS A 65 16.30 -9.73 -11.62
CA LYS A 65 16.80 -9.44 -12.96
C LYS A 65 18.24 -8.90 -12.90
N LEU A 66 18.52 -7.94 -12.03
CA LEU A 66 19.87 -7.38 -11.85
C LEU A 66 20.89 -8.47 -11.47
N ARG A 67 20.52 -9.38 -10.56
CA ARG A 67 21.37 -10.53 -10.19
C ARG A 67 21.71 -11.40 -11.39
N LYS A 68 20.73 -11.75 -12.21
CA LYS A 68 20.95 -12.58 -13.41
C LYS A 68 21.87 -11.89 -14.42
N GLU A 69 21.62 -10.61 -14.72
CA GLU A 69 22.41 -9.83 -15.68
C GLU A 69 23.87 -9.66 -15.25
N LYS A 70 24.12 -9.60 -13.93
CA LYS A 70 25.46 -9.43 -13.36
C LYS A 70 26.11 -10.76 -12.97
N ASN A 71 25.55 -11.89 -13.37
CA ASN A 71 26.02 -13.22 -13.00
C ASN A 71 26.27 -13.36 -11.48
N HIS A 72 25.30 -12.87 -10.69
CA HIS A 72 25.29 -12.82 -9.23
C HIS A 72 26.40 -11.99 -8.56
N LYS A 73 27.16 -11.19 -9.32
CA LYS A 73 28.20 -10.28 -8.82
C LYS A 73 27.70 -8.83 -8.80
N VAL A 74 26.58 -8.59 -8.12
CA VAL A 74 26.02 -7.25 -7.96
C VAL A 74 26.73 -6.56 -6.79
N SER A 75 27.23 -5.35 -7.00
CA SER A 75 27.87 -4.54 -5.96
C SER A 75 26.86 -3.75 -5.12
N TRP A 76 27.29 -3.30 -3.93
CA TRP A 76 26.47 -2.44 -3.07
C TRP A 76 26.09 -1.11 -3.74
N GLU A 77 27.00 -0.54 -4.54
CA GLU A 77 26.73 0.72 -5.26
C GLU A 77 25.67 0.54 -6.34
N GLU A 78 25.64 -0.61 -7.03
CA GLU A 78 24.57 -0.92 -8.00
C GLU A 78 23.21 -1.11 -7.30
N VAL A 79 23.21 -1.71 -6.11
CA VAL A 79 22.01 -1.83 -5.27
C VAL A 79 21.53 -0.46 -4.81
N LYS A 80 22.43 0.39 -4.28
CA LYS A 80 22.11 1.77 -3.89
C LYS A 80 21.52 2.56 -5.05
N ALA A 81 22.13 2.47 -6.23
CA ALA A 81 21.64 3.15 -7.42
C ALA A 81 20.22 2.67 -7.82
N LEU A 82 19.97 1.36 -7.76
CA LEU A 82 18.65 0.80 -8.02
C LEU A 82 17.59 1.31 -7.02
N LEU A 83 17.91 1.24 -5.73
CA LEU A 83 17.01 1.67 -4.66
C LEU A 83 16.77 3.18 -4.69
N ALA A 84 17.78 3.97 -5.04
CA ALA A 84 17.62 5.41 -5.25
C ALA A 84 16.69 5.71 -6.43
N ASP A 85 16.81 4.99 -7.55
CA ASP A 85 15.92 5.20 -8.69
C ASP A 85 14.49 4.72 -8.41
N LYS A 86 14.31 3.54 -7.81
CA LYS A 86 13.01 2.89 -7.68
C LYS A 86 12.23 3.26 -6.43
N MET A 87 12.92 3.60 -5.35
CA MET A 87 12.33 3.87 -4.04
C MET A 87 12.61 5.29 -3.55
N GLY A 88 13.44 6.07 -4.26
CA GLY A 88 13.81 7.44 -3.89
C GLY A 88 14.82 7.55 -2.74
N LEU A 89 15.32 6.43 -2.25
CA LEU A 89 16.29 6.38 -1.14
C LEU A 89 17.58 7.12 -1.49
N TRP A 90 18.13 7.89 -0.55
CA TRP A 90 19.29 8.78 -0.69
C TRP A 90 19.11 9.97 -1.65
N LYS A 91 18.14 9.93 -2.57
CA LYS A 91 17.92 10.95 -3.58
C LYS A 91 16.84 11.94 -3.17
N GLU A 92 15.60 11.49 -3.04
CA GLU A 92 14.47 12.29 -2.56
C GLU A 92 14.21 12.04 -1.07
N LEU A 93 14.54 10.85 -0.58
CA LEU A 93 14.36 10.42 0.79
C LEU A 93 15.72 10.38 1.51
N PRO A 94 15.95 11.23 2.53
CA PRO A 94 17.14 11.11 3.35
C PRO A 94 17.11 9.77 4.10
N VAL A 95 18.22 9.05 4.07
CA VAL A 95 18.38 7.74 4.71
C VAL A 95 19.35 7.90 5.87
N SER A 96 18.91 7.54 7.08
CA SER A 96 19.77 7.55 8.26
C SER A 96 20.83 6.46 8.18
N TRP A 97 21.86 6.56 9.03
CA TRP A 97 22.88 5.53 9.11
C TRP A 97 22.30 4.16 9.52
N GLU A 98 21.34 4.13 10.45
CA GLU A 98 20.68 2.90 10.90
C GLU A 98 19.86 2.25 9.78
N GLN A 99 19.19 3.06 8.97
CA GLN A 99 18.41 2.62 7.81
C GLN A 99 19.33 2.07 6.71
N GLU A 100 20.44 2.76 6.42
CA GLU A 100 21.44 2.26 5.48
C GLU A 100 22.07 0.95 5.99
N LYS A 101 22.39 0.88 7.29
CA LYS A 101 22.93 -0.33 7.91
C LYS A 101 21.96 -1.50 7.75
N LYS A 102 20.65 -1.31 7.98
CA LYS A 102 19.63 -2.34 7.76
C LYS A 102 19.67 -2.88 6.33
N LEU A 103 19.71 -1.99 5.34
CA LEU A 103 19.75 -2.39 3.92
C LEU A 103 21.07 -3.09 3.58
N ARG A 104 22.20 -2.59 4.12
CA ARG A 104 23.51 -3.15 3.85
C ARG A 104 23.69 -4.53 4.49
N ASP A 105 23.23 -4.73 5.72
CA ASP A 105 23.27 -6.04 6.37
C ASP A 105 22.48 -7.08 5.57
N GLU A 106 21.31 -6.70 5.04
CA GLU A 106 20.53 -7.59 4.17
C GLU A 106 21.23 -7.86 2.83
N TYR A 107 21.85 -6.84 2.24
CA TYR A 107 22.68 -7.04 1.05
C TYR A 107 23.82 -8.04 1.31
N GLU A 108 24.57 -7.89 2.41
CA GLU A 108 25.66 -8.81 2.75
C GLU A 108 25.13 -10.24 2.96
N ASN A 109 23.98 -10.41 3.62
CA ASN A 109 23.39 -11.72 3.83
C ASN A 109 22.89 -12.37 2.53
N SER A 110 22.18 -11.60 1.70
CA SER A 110 21.45 -12.10 0.53
C SER A 110 22.31 -12.16 -0.76
N PHE A 111 23.31 -11.29 -0.90
CA PHE A 111 24.18 -11.21 -2.09
C PHE A 111 25.57 -11.80 -1.86
N VAL A 112 26.11 -11.75 -0.64
CA VAL A 112 27.47 -12.22 -0.36
C VAL A 112 27.45 -13.60 0.30
N LYS A 113 26.67 -13.76 1.37
CA LYS A 113 26.59 -15.04 2.11
C LYS A 113 25.64 -16.07 1.48
N ASN A 114 24.84 -15.67 0.48
CA ASN A 114 23.83 -16.51 -0.19
C ASN A 114 22.80 -17.14 0.77
N VAL A 115 22.51 -16.48 1.90
CA VAL A 115 21.44 -16.90 2.80
C VAL A 115 20.14 -16.27 2.31
N GLN A 116 19.39 -16.99 1.47
CA GLN A 116 18.10 -16.53 0.96
C GLN A 116 16.97 -17.08 1.82
N ALA A 117 16.50 -16.28 2.77
CA ALA A 117 15.24 -16.54 3.47
C ALA A 117 14.15 -15.68 2.84
N PHE A 118 13.53 -16.16 1.77
CA PHE A 118 12.43 -15.43 1.14
C PHE A 118 11.25 -15.32 2.12
N GLU A 119 10.76 -14.10 2.33
CA GLU A 119 9.52 -13.89 3.08
C GLU A 119 8.34 -14.32 2.21
N LYS A 120 7.60 -15.34 2.69
CA LYS A 120 6.41 -15.85 2.02
C LYS A 120 5.16 -15.34 2.74
N THR A 121 4.32 -14.62 2.01
CA THR A 121 2.93 -14.34 2.41
C THR A 121 1.99 -15.23 1.59
N GLU A 122 0.70 -15.20 1.90
CA GLU A 122 -0.34 -15.86 1.08
C GLU A 122 -0.36 -15.35 -0.38
N TYR A 123 0.18 -14.16 -0.63
CA TYR A 123 0.07 -13.46 -1.91
C TYR A 123 1.40 -13.31 -2.66
N ALA A 124 2.56 -13.43 -2.00
CA ALA A 124 3.85 -13.23 -2.64
C ALA A 124 5.01 -13.93 -1.94
N ILE A 125 6.05 -14.24 -2.71
CA ILE A 125 7.39 -14.56 -2.22
C ILE A 125 8.26 -13.33 -2.49
N SER A 126 8.72 -12.65 -1.44
CA SER A 126 9.48 -11.41 -1.58
C SER A 126 10.97 -11.63 -1.52
N GLU A 127 11.70 -10.93 -2.39
CA GLU A 127 13.15 -10.79 -2.25
C GLU A 127 13.43 -10.02 -0.93
N PRO A 128 14.38 -10.49 -0.09
CA PRO A 128 14.59 -9.92 1.25
C PRO A 128 14.99 -8.44 1.26
N LEU A 129 15.86 -8.01 0.34
CA LEU A 129 16.28 -6.63 0.24
C LEU A 129 15.12 -5.72 -0.23
N ALA A 130 14.24 -6.22 -1.10
CA ALA A 130 13.01 -5.50 -1.46
C ALA A 130 12.11 -5.26 -0.24
N ALA A 131 11.96 -6.27 0.63
CA ALA A 131 11.19 -6.14 1.86
C ALA A 131 11.82 -5.09 2.80
N ARG A 132 13.15 -5.13 2.98
CA ARG A 132 13.88 -4.12 3.79
C ARG A 132 13.81 -2.71 3.22
N ALA A 133 13.86 -2.56 1.90
CA ALA A 133 13.68 -1.26 1.26
C ALA A 133 12.29 -0.67 1.54
N LYS A 134 11.24 -1.48 1.45
CA LYS A 134 9.88 -1.06 1.86
C LYS A 134 9.83 -0.70 3.34
N GLU A 135 10.44 -1.48 4.24
CA GLU A 135 10.51 -1.14 5.66
C GLU A 135 11.13 0.23 5.90
N VAL A 136 12.24 0.55 5.24
CA VAL A 136 12.89 1.86 5.36
C VAL A 136 11.97 2.98 4.85
N VAL A 137 11.26 2.79 3.73
CA VAL A 137 10.27 3.77 3.26
C VAL A 137 9.14 3.95 4.28
N ASN A 138 8.65 2.87 4.89
CA ASN A 138 7.62 2.93 5.94
C ASN A 138 8.11 3.71 7.17
N GLU A 139 9.34 3.46 7.61
CA GLU A 139 9.98 4.20 8.71
C GLU A 139 10.09 5.69 8.38
N ILE A 140 10.58 6.04 7.19
CA ILE A 140 10.68 7.44 6.76
C ILE A 140 9.29 8.10 6.69
N ALA A 141 8.26 7.35 6.28
CA ALA A 141 6.89 7.83 6.19
C ALA A 141 6.15 7.89 7.54
N HIS A 142 6.75 7.36 8.60
CA HIS A 142 6.14 7.14 9.92
C HIS A 142 4.85 6.32 9.85
N VAL A 143 4.86 5.21 9.11
CA VAL A 143 3.76 4.25 9.05
C VAL A 143 4.18 2.88 9.55
N ALA A 144 3.26 2.18 10.20
CA ALA A 144 3.48 0.83 10.69
C ALA A 144 2.28 -0.07 10.40
N TRP A 145 2.48 -1.36 10.57
CA TRP A 145 1.47 -2.39 10.32
C TRP A 145 1.44 -3.34 11.51
N ALA A 146 0.23 -3.65 11.99
CA ALA A 146 0.05 -4.60 13.08
C ALA A 146 0.05 -6.07 12.59
N SER A 147 -0.31 -6.30 11.32
CA SER A 147 -0.48 -7.63 10.73
C SER A 147 -0.11 -7.64 9.24
N GLY A 148 0.21 -8.82 8.72
CA GLY A 148 0.31 -9.07 7.28
C GLY A 148 -1.00 -9.59 6.64
N ASN A 149 -2.10 -9.61 7.41
CA ASN A 149 -3.40 -10.16 7.01
C ASN A 149 -4.53 -9.14 7.27
N HIS A 150 -5.78 -9.54 7.02
CA HIS A 150 -6.97 -8.72 7.31
C HIS A 150 -7.06 -8.36 8.80
N SER A 151 -7.72 -7.24 9.09
CA SER A 151 -8.08 -6.88 10.47
C SER A 151 -9.58 -6.61 10.60
N ALA A 152 -10.10 -6.72 11.82
CA ALA A 152 -11.52 -6.53 12.14
C ALA A 152 -11.87 -5.05 12.38
N GLY A 153 -11.11 -4.11 11.80
CA GLY A 153 -11.42 -2.69 11.87
C GLY A 153 -12.76 -2.37 11.19
N TYR A 154 -13.52 -1.43 11.77
CA TYR A 154 -14.73 -0.92 11.10
C TYR A 154 -14.35 -0.21 9.81
N VAL A 155 -15.06 -0.54 8.74
CA VAL A 155 -14.93 0.15 7.44
C VAL A 155 -16.02 1.21 7.29
N PRO A 156 -15.70 2.39 6.74
CA PRO A 156 -16.68 3.43 6.52
C PRO A 156 -17.59 3.08 5.33
N VAL A 157 -18.87 3.40 5.45
CA VAL A 157 -19.83 3.41 4.35
C VAL A 157 -20.16 4.87 4.05
N PHE A 158 -19.82 5.33 2.84
CA PHE A 158 -20.19 6.65 2.34
C PHE A 158 -21.30 6.49 1.30
N ALA A 159 -22.33 7.33 1.38
CA ALA A 159 -23.41 7.33 0.40
C ALA A 159 -23.80 8.76 0.00
N ILE A 160 -24.15 8.95 -1.27
CA ILE A 160 -24.68 10.21 -1.80
C ILE A 160 -25.73 9.95 -2.87
N GLY A 161 -26.74 10.82 -2.93
CA GLY A 161 -27.80 10.78 -3.93
C GLY A 161 -29.08 10.12 -3.46
N ALA A 162 -29.82 9.52 -4.40
CA ALA A 162 -31.17 9.00 -4.15
C ALA A 162 -31.16 7.84 -3.14
N GLY A 163 -31.82 8.01 -1.99
CA GLY A 163 -31.86 6.99 -0.94
C GLY A 163 -30.60 6.91 -0.09
N ALA A 164 -29.67 7.87 -0.19
CA ALA A 164 -28.42 7.87 0.59
C ALA A 164 -28.66 7.91 2.11
N GLU A 165 -29.77 8.50 2.56
CA GLU A 165 -30.18 8.53 3.97
C GLU A 165 -30.39 7.12 4.55
N LEU A 166 -30.64 6.12 3.71
CA LEU A 166 -30.73 4.72 4.11
C LEU A 166 -29.39 4.18 4.64
N PHE A 167 -28.26 4.84 4.41
CA PHE A 167 -26.93 4.39 4.82
C PHE A 167 -26.36 5.17 6.02
N ASN A 168 -27.22 5.92 6.74
CA ASN A 168 -26.81 6.57 7.97
C ASN A 168 -26.69 5.57 9.13
N GLY A 169 -25.67 5.76 9.97
CA GLY A 169 -25.44 4.99 11.19
C GLY A 169 -24.61 3.72 10.99
N LYS A 170 -24.50 2.92 12.06
CA LYS A 170 -23.82 1.63 12.02
C LYS A 170 -24.73 0.58 11.38
N MET A 171 -24.15 -0.31 10.59
CA MET A 171 -24.87 -1.40 9.94
C MET A 171 -23.97 -2.60 9.72
N ASP A 172 -24.57 -3.77 9.58
CA ASP A 172 -23.90 -4.97 9.12
C ASP A 172 -23.73 -4.94 7.58
N ASN A 173 -22.69 -5.60 7.06
CA ASN A 173 -22.43 -5.62 5.61
C ASN A 173 -23.57 -6.29 4.82
N ILE A 174 -24.33 -7.22 5.41
CA ILE A 174 -25.49 -7.85 4.77
C ILE A 174 -26.66 -6.87 4.57
N GLU A 175 -26.67 -5.75 5.28
CA GLU A 175 -27.71 -4.73 5.14
C GLU A 175 -27.47 -3.83 3.93
N ILE A 176 -26.22 -3.65 3.52
CA ILE A 176 -25.84 -2.80 2.38
C ILE A 176 -26.59 -3.21 1.11
N PRO A 177 -26.55 -4.47 0.62
CA PRO A 177 -27.28 -4.85 -0.58
C PRO A 177 -28.81 -4.73 -0.42
N LYS A 178 -29.35 -4.94 0.78
CA LYS A 178 -30.79 -4.77 1.06
C LYS A 178 -31.21 -3.31 0.96
N ARG A 179 -30.38 -2.40 1.46
CA ARG A 179 -30.59 -0.94 1.38
C ARG A 179 -30.46 -0.44 -0.05
N ILE A 180 -29.51 -0.98 -0.83
CA ILE A 180 -29.39 -0.71 -2.28
C ILE A 180 -30.66 -1.17 -3.01
N ALA A 181 -31.12 -2.40 -2.76
CA ALA A 181 -32.34 -2.93 -3.37
C ALA A 181 -33.56 -2.06 -3.05
N LYS A 182 -33.71 -1.66 -1.79
CA LYS A 182 -34.76 -0.73 -1.34
C LYS A 182 -34.68 0.62 -2.05
N ALA A 183 -33.49 1.21 -2.18
CA ALA A 183 -33.30 2.48 -2.89
C ALA A 183 -33.65 2.38 -4.37
N GLY A 184 -33.34 1.25 -5.01
CA GLY A 184 -33.69 0.97 -6.40
C GLY A 184 -35.14 0.56 -6.63
N GLY A 185 -35.98 0.49 -5.58
CA GLY A 185 -37.38 0.05 -5.68
C GLY A 185 -37.56 -1.45 -5.96
N TYR A 186 -36.51 -2.25 -5.74
CA TYR A 186 -36.58 -3.70 -5.86
C TYR A 186 -37.27 -4.31 -4.63
N LYS A 187 -38.12 -5.31 -4.87
CA LYS A 187 -38.86 -6.04 -3.83
C LYS A 187 -38.09 -7.26 -3.35
#